data_AF-A0A1Q8GA46-F1
#
_entry.id   AF-A0A1Q8GA46-F1
#
_cell.length_a   1.000
_cell.length_b   1.000
_cell.length_c   1.000
_cell.angle_alpha   90.00
_cell.angle_beta   90.00
_cell.angle_gamma   90.00
#
_symmetry.space_group_name_H-M   'P 1'
#
loop_
_entity.id
_entity.type
_entity.pdbx_description
1 polymer ?
#
loop_
_entity_poly.entity_id
_entity_poly.type
_entity_poly.pdbx_seq_one_letter_code
_entity_poly.pdbx_strand_id
1 'polypeptide(L)'
;MRPPETSNEAIIEAGKKLQEAGRRITGFGLRKMTGSGSPDRLLRVWEEYCEAERNQGRPSSRVQALPKDIEQSLKDLSSPLMDYVRQLALDLYDKTERHVQQQTASDIEASQKEQEKARAELLDAQSMLQELEEDLGYVRAERIKLSSELKTTRKDMDILRRQVSELERSLAVAQEKYHHEQTLKDAALQALEEEKNENEALTKELGVLRTQLDGLAGQHAKQIDQLLERINGGATKR
;
A
#
# COMPACT_ATOMS: atom_id res chain seq x y z
N MET A 1 -32.64 77.30 -51.31
CA MET A 1 -33.18 75.92 -51.40
C MET A 1 -33.71 75.70 -52.80
N ARG A 2 -33.23 74.70 -53.53
CA ARG A 2 -33.75 74.35 -54.86
C ARG A 2 -35.11 73.64 -54.65
N PRO A 3 -36.21 74.07 -55.28
CA PRO A 3 -37.50 73.41 -55.10
C PRO A 3 -37.42 71.94 -55.58
N PRO A 4 -38.10 71.00 -54.92
CA PRO A 4 -38.06 69.60 -55.30
C PRO A 4 -38.64 69.41 -56.70
N GLU A 5 -37.98 68.61 -57.54
CA GLU A 5 -38.36 68.39 -58.96
C GLU A 5 -39.73 67.69 -59.14
N THR A 6 -40.33 67.17 -58.07
CA THR A 6 -41.63 66.50 -58.08
C THR A 6 -42.53 67.05 -56.96
N SER A 7 -43.70 67.56 -57.34
CA SER A 7 -44.74 68.04 -56.42
C SER A 7 -45.31 66.90 -55.58
N ASN A 8 -45.65 67.17 -54.31
CA ASN A 8 -46.26 66.19 -53.41
C ASN A 8 -47.58 65.62 -53.96
N GLU A 9 -48.35 66.42 -54.69
CA GLU A 9 -49.61 66.00 -55.31
C GLU A 9 -49.38 64.93 -56.40
N ALA A 10 -48.33 65.10 -57.21
CA ALA A 10 -47.96 64.13 -58.24
C ALA A 10 -47.49 62.80 -57.62
N ILE A 11 -46.88 62.84 -56.43
CA ILE A 11 -46.49 61.64 -55.67
C ILE A 11 -47.74 60.91 -55.16
N ILE A 12 -48.72 61.64 -54.64
CA ILE A 12 -49.99 61.07 -54.17
C ILE A 12 -50.78 60.47 -55.33
N GLU A 13 -50.84 61.14 -56.49
CA GLU A 13 -51.52 60.61 -57.68
C GLU A 13 -50.82 59.35 -58.22
N ALA A 14 -49.48 59.33 -58.25
CA ALA A 14 -48.71 58.15 -58.61
C ALA A 14 -48.93 56.97 -57.64
N GLY A 15 -49.02 57.26 -56.34
CA GLY A 15 -49.34 56.27 -55.31
C GLY A 15 -50.75 55.70 -55.47
N LYS A 16 -51.75 56.54 -55.72
CA LYS A 16 -53.13 56.11 -56.01
C LYS A 16 -53.21 55.25 -57.26
N LYS A 17 -52.55 55.62 -58.36
CA LYS A 17 -52.49 54.80 -59.59
C LYS A 17 -51.83 53.44 -59.36
N LEU A 18 -50.78 53.37 -58.54
CA LEU A 18 -50.14 52.11 -58.16
C LEU A 18 -51.06 51.24 -57.28
N GLN A 19 -51.82 51.88 -56.38
CA GLN A 19 -52.81 51.23 -55.54
C GLN A 19 -53.97 50.66 -56.35
N GLU A 20 -54.52 51.43 -57.28
CA GLU A 20 -55.58 51.01 -58.22
C GLU A 20 -55.14 49.87 -59.13
N ALA A 21 -53.87 49.87 -59.55
CA ALA A 21 -53.27 48.78 -60.31
C ALA A 21 -52.95 47.53 -59.46
N GLY A 22 -53.29 47.51 -58.17
CA GLY A 22 -53.06 46.39 -57.25
C GLY A 22 -51.58 46.09 -56.98
N ARG A 23 -50.68 47.05 -57.25
CA ARG A 23 -49.23 46.87 -57.08
C ARG A 23 -48.77 47.40 -55.72
N ARG A 24 -47.78 46.74 -55.12
CA ARG A 24 -47.18 47.20 -53.86
C ARG A 24 -46.48 48.55 -54.09
N ILE A 25 -46.88 49.55 -53.30
CA ILE A 25 -46.33 50.89 -53.35
C ILE A 25 -44.98 50.89 -52.64
N THR A 26 -43.94 51.26 -53.37
CA THR A 26 -42.55 51.34 -52.89
C THR A 26 -41.92 52.62 -53.43
N GLY A 27 -40.89 53.15 -52.78
CA GLY A 27 -40.21 54.37 -53.23
C GLY A 27 -39.71 54.29 -54.69
N PHE A 28 -39.23 53.13 -55.12
CA PHE A 28 -38.81 52.88 -56.51
C PHE A 28 -40.00 52.76 -57.47
N GLY A 29 -41.11 52.16 -57.02
CA GLY A 29 -42.36 52.12 -57.79
C GLY A 29 -42.91 53.52 -58.06
N LEU A 30 -42.91 54.38 -57.03
CA LEU A 30 -43.30 55.78 -57.14
C LEU A 30 -42.36 56.53 -58.10
N ARG A 31 -41.03 56.34 -57.99
CA ARG A 31 -40.05 56.94 -58.90
C ARG A 31 -40.26 56.55 -60.36
N LYS A 32 -40.65 55.30 -60.62
CA LYS A 32 -40.96 54.82 -61.98
C LYS A 32 -42.17 55.53 -62.58
N MET A 33 -43.13 55.92 -61.76
CA MET A 33 -44.35 56.62 -62.18
C MET A 33 -44.15 58.15 -62.27
N THR A 34 -43.35 58.73 -61.37
CA THR A 34 -43.08 60.18 -61.34
C THR A 34 -41.91 60.61 -62.23
N GLY A 35 -41.05 59.68 -62.66
CA GLY A 35 -39.92 59.92 -63.57
C GLY A 35 -38.66 60.52 -62.90
N SER A 36 -38.81 61.22 -61.77
CA SER A 36 -37.71 61.83 -61.00
C SER A 36 -37.99 61.81 -59.48
N GLY A 37 -37.00 62.18 -58.67
CA GLY A 37 -37.06 62.21 -57.19
C GLY A 37 -36.32 61.06 -56.49
N SER A 38 -35.97 61.27 -55.22
CA SER A 38 -35.36 60.22 -54.37
C SER A 38 -36.42 59.24 -53.85
N PRO A 39 -36.22 57.92 -53.96
CA PRO A 39 -37.18 56.90 -53.51
C PRO A 39 -37.67 57.10 -52.07
N ASP A 40 -36.77 57.48 -51.16
CA ASP A 40 -37.11 57.69 -49.74
C ASP A 40 -38.05 58.87 -49.52
N ARG A 41 -37.86 59.98 -50.25
CA ARG A 41 -38.75 61.14 -50.17
C ARG A 41 -40.13 60.80 -50.73
N LEU A 42 -40.18 60.09 -51.86
CA LEU A 42 -41.44 59.71 -52.50
C LEU A 42 -42.26 58.80 -51.58
N LEU A 43 -41.61 57.80 -50.98
CA LEU A 43 -42.26 56.90 -50.04
C LEU A 43 -42.74 57.62 -48.78
N ARG A 44 -41.90 58.48 -48.20
CA ARG A 44 -42.25 59.26 -47.01
C ARG A 44 -43.47 60.16 -47.21
N VAL A 45 -43.56 60.88 -48.33
CA VAL A 45 -44.72 61.74 -48.63
C VAL A 45 -46.00 60.90 -48.82
N TRP A 46 -45.88 59.72 -49.42
CA TRP A 46 -47.01 58.79 -49.55
C TRP A 46 -47.46 58.22 -48.18
N GLU A 47 -46.52 57.82 -47.34
CA GLU A 47 -46.79 57.34 -45.98
C GLU A 47 -47.43 58.44 -45.12
N GLU A 48 -46.92 59.68 -45.20
CA GLU A 48 -47.51 60.84 -44.53
C GLU A 48 -48.95 61.13 -45.01
N TYR A 49 -49.24 60.94 -46.31
CA TYR A 49 -50.61 61.02 -46.84
C TYR A 49 -51.51 59.91 -46.29
N CYS A 50 -51.03 58.65 -46.26
CA CYS A 50 -51.79 57.53 -45.70
C CYS A 50 -52.05 57.69 -44.19
N GLU A 51 -51.08 58.19 -43.43
CA GLU A 51 -51.24 58.48 -42.01
C GLU A 51 -52.21 59.64 -41.78
N ALA A 52 -52.11 60.71 -42.58
CA ALA A 52 -53.04 61.84 -42.52
C ALA A 52 -54.47 61.40 -42.86
N GLU A 53 -54.67 60.58 -43.90
CA GLU A 53 -55.98 60.05 -44.27
C GLU A 53 -56.53 59.10 -43.18
N ARG A 54 -55.67 58.24 -42.62
CA ARG A 54 -56.05 57.34 -41.51
C ARG A 54 -56.42 58.10 -40.24
N ASN A 55 -55.85 59.28 -40.02
CA ASN A 55 -56.12 60.14 -38.87
C ASN A 55 -57.24 61.18 -39.13
N GLN A 56 -57.63 61.45 -40.38
CA GLN A 56 -58.69 62.41 -40.75
C GLN A 56 -60.12 61.97 -40.39
N GLY A 57 -60.31 60.80 -39.76
CA GLY A 57 -61.61 60.30 -39.29
C GLY A 57 -61.64 59.81 -37.84
N ARG A 58 -60.54 59.93 -37.08
CA ARG A 58 -60.55 59.58 -35.65
C ARG A 58 -60.80 60.82 -34.82
N PRO A 59 -61.92 60.92 -34.08
CA PRO A 59 -62.02 61.92 -33.04
C PRO A 59 -60.88 61.68 -32.06
N SER A 60 -60.02 62.69 -31.86
CA SER A 60 -59.08 62.73 -30.75
C SER A 60 -59.89 62.53 -29.47
N SER A 61 -59.83 61.33 -28.88
CA SER A 61 -60.56 61.03 -27.66
C SER A 61 -59.87 61.76 -26.51
N ARG A 62 -60.26 63.02 -26.32
CA ARG A 62 -60.13 63.73 -25.06
C ARG A 62 -60.58 62.77 -23.96
N VAL A 63 -59.72 62.54 -22.98
CA VAL A 63 -59.96 61.72 -21.78
C VAL A 63 -61.34 62.07 -21.23
N GLN A 64 -62.33 61.23 -21.54
CA GLN A 64 -63.66 61.33 -21.01
C GLN A 64 -63.56 60.70 -19.62
N ALA A 65 -63.75 61.50 -18.57
CA ALA A 65 -63.84 60.96 -17.22
C ALA A 65 -64.91 59.86 -17.21
N LEU A 66 -64.60 58.73 -16.56
CA LEU A 66 -65.56 57.63 -16.49
C LEU A 66 -66.84 58.13 -15.81
N PRO A 67 -68.03 57.68 -16.26
CA PRO A 67 -69.28 57.95 -15.57
C PRO A 67 -69.15 57.61 -14.08
N LYS A 68 -69.65 58.48 -13.20
CA LYS A 68 -69.52 58.36 -11.74
C LYS A 68 -69.99 57.00 -11.21
N ASP A 69 -71.04 56.43 -11.81
CA ASP A 69 -71.57 55.11 -11.44
C ASP A 69 -70.59 53.96 -11.74
N ILE A 70 -69.80 54.10 -12.81
CA ILE A 70 -68.75 53.14 -13.18
C ILE A 70 -67.51 53.35 -12.31
N GLU A 71 -67.12 54.59 -11.99
CA GLU A 71 -66.05 54.85 -11.02
C GLU A 71 -66.36 54.32 -9.63
N GLN A 72 -67.61 54.47 -9.18
CA GLN A 72 -68.07 53.97 -7.89
C GLN A 72 -68.08 52.43 -7.88
N SER A 73 -68.65 51.80 -8.91
CA SER A 73 -68.62 50.33 -9.05
C SER A 73 -67.19 49.78 -9.09
N LEU A 74 -66.27 50.48 -9.77
CA LEU A 74 -64.87 50.09 -9.81
C LEU A 74 -64.19 50.22 -8.44
N LYS A 75 -64.45 51.31 -7.69
CA LYS A 75 -63.97 51.47 -6.32
C LYS A 75 -64.50 50.38 -5.39
N ASP A 76 -65.80 50.13 -5.45
CA ASP A 76 -66.49 49.13 -4.63
C ASP A 76 -65.96 47.71 -4.91
N LEU A 77 -65.53 47.41 -6.16
CA LEU A 77 -64.90 46.14 -6.51
C LEU A 77 -63.40 46.09 -6.20
N SER A 78 -62.70 47.23 -6.28
CA SER A 78 -61.25 47.28 -6.12
C SER A 78 -60.78 46.91 -4.72
N SER A 79 -61.52 47.32 -3.68
CA SER A 79 -61.12 47.06 -2.29
C SER A 79 -61.25 45.57 -1.94
N PRO A 80 -62.38 44.88 -2.19
CA PRO A 80 -62.50 43.44 -1.98
C PRO A 80 -61.48 42.63 -2.78
N LEU A 81 -61.19 43.05 -4.02
CA LEU A 81 -60.22 42.35 -4.89
C LEU A 81 -58.80 42.50 -4.32
N MET A 82 -58.43 43.70 -3.86
CA MET A 82 -57.15 43.91 -3.15
C MET A 82 -57.06 43.13 -1.85
N ASP A 83 -58.16 43.02 -1.09
CA ASP A 83 -58.19 42.24 0.15
C ASP A 83 -58.05 40.74 -0.14
N TYR A 84 -58.69 40.23 -1.20
CA TYR A 84 -58.51 38.84 -1.65
C TYR A 84 -57.07 38.56 -2.11
N VAL A 85 -56.44 39.47 -2.86
CA VAL A 85 -55.03 39.34 -3.25
C VAL A 85 -54.11 39.33 -2.03
N ARG A 86 -54.37 40.18 -1.02
CA ARG A 86 -53.60 40.15 0.24
C ARG A 86 -53.78 38.84 0.99
N GLN A 87 -55.02 38.33 1.10
CA GLN A 87 -55.29 37.05 1.75
C GLN A 87 -54.59 35.90 1.04
N LEU A 88 -54.66 35.86 -0.30
CA LEU A 88 -53.97 34.85 -1.09
C LEU A 88 -52.44 34.92 -0.90
N ALA A 89 -51.87 36.12 -0.83
CA ALA A 89 -50.44 36.29 -0.55
C ALA A 89 -50.04 35.78 0.84
N LEU A 90 -50.87 36.02 1.87
CA LEU A 90 -50.64 35.51 3.22
C LEU A 90 -50.77 33.97 3.28
N ASP A 91 -51.77 33.39 2.62
CA ASP A 91 -51.96 31.94 2.55
C ASP A 91 -50.82 31.24 1.81
N LEU A 92 -50.34 31.84 0.71
CA LEU A 92 -49.18 31.34 -0.01
C LEU A 92 -47.92 31.43 0.85
N TYR A 93 -47.72 32.55 1.54
CA TYR A 93 -46.60 32.72 2.47
C TYR A 93 -46.61 31.65 3.56
N ASP A 94 -47.74 31.48 4.25
CA ASP A 94 -47.90 30.49 5.33
C ASP A 94 -47.71 29.05 4.82
N LYS A 95 -48.19 28.73 3.61
CA LYS A 95 -47.90 27.42 2.97
C LYS A 95 -46.41 27.23 2.67
N THR A 96 -45.75 28.26 2.14
CA THR A 96 -44.30 28.18 1.85
C THR A 96 -43.48 28.07 3.13
N GLU A 97 -43.87 28.79 4.18
CA GLU A 97 -43.21 28.74 5.48
C GLU A 97 -43.33 27.34 6.09
N ARG A 98 -44.54 26.75 6.11
CA ARG A 98 -44.72 25.36 6.57
C ARG A 98 -43.91 24.36 5.76
N HIS A 99 -43.86 24.51 4.44
CA HIS A 99 -43.06 23.62 3.58
C HIS A 99 -41.56 23.74 3.91
N VAL A 100 -41.04 24.96 4.05
CA VAL A 100 -39.63 25.19 4.41
C VAL A 100 -39.33 24.67 5.80
N GLN A 101 -40.22 24.85 6.78
CA GLN A 101 -40.05 24.31 8.12
C GLN A 101 -40.01 22.77 8.11
N GLN A 102 -40.91 22.12 7.38
CA GLN A 102 -40.93 20.66 7.24
C GLN A 102 -39.67 20.14 6.54
N GLN A 103 -39.25 20.80 5.45
CA GLN A 103 -38.03 20.43 4.75
C GLN A 103 -36.79 20.62 5.64
N THR A 104 -36.70 21.75 6.34
CA THR A 104 -35.58 22.02 7.25
C THR A 104 -35.54 21.01 8.41
N ALA A 105 -36.69 20.64 8.97
CA ALA A 105 -36.77 19.61 10.01
C ALA A 105 -36.29 18.25 9.47
N SER A 106 -36.74 17.86 8.28
CA SER A 106 -36.28 16.63 7.62
C SER A 106 -34.78 16.64 7.32
N ASP A 107 -34.24 17.77 6.87
CA ASP A 107 -32.81 17.91 6.55
C ASP A 107 -31.96 17.86 7.83
N ILE A 108 -32.43 18.46 8.93
CA ILE A 108 -31.78 18.38 10.25
C ILE A 108 -31.79 16.93 10.76
N GLU A 109 -32.92 16.22 10.69
CA GLU A 109 -33.00 14.82 11.10
C GLU A 109 -32.08 13.91 10.28
N ALA A 110 -32.06 14.11 8.94
CA ALA A 110 -31.16 13.36 8.06
C ALA A 110 -29.69 13.63 8.40
N SER A 111 -29.32 14.89 8.62
CA SER A 111 -27.96 15.28 9.00
C SER A 111 -27.56 14.73 10.37
N GLN A 112 -28.46 14.76 11.35
CA GLN A 112 -28.22 14.18 12.68
C GLN A 112 -27.97 12.67 12.59
N LYS A 113 -28.80 11.95 11.82
CA LYS A 113 -28.65 10.52 11.62
C LYS A 113 -27.33 10.16 10.90
N GLU A 114 -26.92 10.97 9.93
CA GLU A 114 -25.62 10.81 9.26
C GLU A 114 -24.46 11.06 10.24
N GLN A 115 -24.55 12.12 11.05
CA GLN A 115 -23.55 12.40 12.09
C GLN A 115 -23.47 11.29 13.14
N GLU A 116 -24.60 10.72 13.57
CA GLU A 116 -24.62 9.60 14.51
C GLU A 116 -23.96 8.36 13.92
N LYS A 117 -24.25 8.03 12.66
CA LYS A 117 -23.59 6.93 11.95
C LYS A 117 -22.09 7.15 11.83
N ALA A 118 -21.66 8.34 11.40
CA ALA A 118 -20.25 8.67 11.29
C ALA A 118 -19.56 8.60 12.66
N ARG A 119 -20.22 9.05 13.73
CA ARG A 119 -19.69 8.92 15.10
C ARG A 119 -19.56 7.46 15.55
N ALA A 120 -20.54 6.61 15.23
CA ALA A 120 -20.49 5.18 15.54
C ALA A 120 -19.33 4.51 14.77
N GLU A 121 -19.21 4.75 13.47
CA GLU A 121 -18.12 4.22 12.65
C GLU A 121 -16.75 4.69 13.14
N LEU A 122 -16.63 5.95 13.58
CA LEU A 122 -15.41 6.48 14.18
C LEU A 122 -15.07 5.78 15.51
N LEU A 123 -16.06 5.49 16.35
CA LEU A 123 -15.85 4.78 17.60
C LEU A 123 -15.39 3.33 17.34
N ASP A 124 -16.02 2.65 16.38
CA ASP A 124 -15.64 1.29 15.99
C ASP A 124 -14.21 1.27 15.42
N ALA A 125 -13.86 2.25 14.57
CA ALA A 125 -12.51 2.39 14.05
C ALA A 125 -11.49 2.69 15.16
N GLN A 126 -11.85 3.49 16.16
CA GLN A 126 -10.99 3.74 17.33
C GLN A 126 -10.77 2.46 18.15
N SER A 127 -11.81 1.66 18.38
CA SER A 127 -11.68 0.38 19.08
C SER A 127 -10.75 -0.58 18.33
N MET A 128 -10.94 -0.73 17.02
CA MET A 128 -10.07 -1.56 16.20
C MET A 128 -8.62 -1.06 16.19
N LEU A 129 -8.39 0.26 16.20
CA LEU A 129 -7.04 0.82 16.32
C LEU A 129 -6.39 0.46 17.66
N GLN A 130 -7.14 0.52 18.77
CA GLN A 130 -6.63 0.14 20.08
C GLN A 130 -6.24 -1.35 20.12
N GLU A 131 -7.09 -2.24 19.60
CA GLU A 131 -6.79 -3.67 19.50
C GLU A 131 -5.52 -3.94 18.68
N LEU A 132 -5.37 -3.27 17.52
CA LEU A 132 -4.17 -3.38 16.69
C LEU A 132 -2.92 -2.83 17.38
N GLU A 133 -3.04 -1.75 18.15
CA GLU A 133 -1.93 -1.19 18.94
C GLU A 133 -1.48 -2.15 20.05
N GLU A 134 -2.43 -2.82 20.72
CA GLU A 134 -2.14 -3.86 21.71
C GLU A 134 -1.43 -5.06 21.09
N ASP A 135 -1.95 -5.59 19.99
CA ASP A 135 -1.35 -6.71 19.25
C ASP A 135 0.07 -6.37 18.78
N LEU A 136 0.25 -5.17 18.23
CA LEU A 136 1.55 -4.69 17.79
C LEU A 136 2.52 -4.52 18.97
N GLY A 137 2.02 -4.08 20.13
CA GLY A 137 2.76 -4.06 21.39
C GLY A 137 3.22 -5.46 21.81
N TYR A 138 2.31 -6.43 21.80
CA TYR A 138 2.59 -7.83 22.13
C TYR A 138 3.64 -8.44 21.20
N VAL A 139 3.46 -8.34 19.89
CA VAL A 139 4.40 -8.88 18.88
C VAL A 139 5.78 -8.24 19.02
N ARG A 140 5.85 -6.93 19.31
CA ARG A 140 7.13 -6.25 19.56
C ARG A 140 7.83 -6.79 20.81
N ALA A 141 7.09 -7.01 21.90
CA ALA A 141 7.65 -7.57 23.13
C ALA A 141 8.15 -9.01 22.92
N GLU A 142 7.37 -9.84 22.23
CA GLU A 142 7.75 -11.23 21.90
C GLU A 142 8.98 -11.28 21.00
N ARG A 143 9.06 -10.41 19.99
CA ARG A 143 10.26 -10.27 19.14
C ARG A 143 11.51 -9.90 19.96
N ILE A 144 11.38 -8.97 20.91
CA ILE A 144 12.51 -8.58 21.78
C ILE A 144 12.95 -9.78 22.63
N LYS A 145 11.99 -10.50 23.23
CA LYS A 145 12.25 -11.70 24.02
C LYS A 145 12.98 -12.77 23.21
N LEU A 146 12.43 -13.16 22.06
CA LEU A 146 13.04 -14.14 21.16
C LEU A 146 14.42 -13.70 20.66
N SER A 147 14.61 -12.42 20.35
CA SER A 147 15.93 -11.88 19.98
C SER A 147 16.96 -12.02 21.10
N SER A 148 16.54 -11.82 22.36
CA SER A 148 17.42 -12.01 23.52
C SER A 148 17.78 -13.48 23.74
N GLU A 149 16.81 -14.38 23.65
CA GLU A 149 17.01 -15.84 23.75
C GLU A 149 17.89 -16.37 22.61
N LEU A 150 17.74 -15.83 21.40
CA LEU A 150 18.59 -16.17 20.27
C LEU A 150 20.05 -15.72 20.50
N LYS A 151 20.24 -14.55 21.13
CA LYS A 151 21.59 -14.09 21.50
C LYS A 151 22.22 -14.96 22.59
N THR A 152 21.47 -15.40 23.60
CA THR A 152 22.00 -16.28 24.66
C THR A 152 22.35 -17.65 24.09
N THR A 153 21.45 -18.27 23.33
CA THR A 153 21.70 -19.57 22.70
C THR A 153 22.88 -19.55 21.73
N ARG A 154 23.10 -18.44 21.00
CA ARG A 154 24.32 -18.25 20.19
C ARG A 154 25.59 -18.24 21.05
N LYS A 155 25.59 -17.52 22.17
CA LYS A 155 26.74 -17.52 23.10
C LYS A 155 26.99 -18.92 23.66
N ASP A 156 25.95 -19.63 24.04
CA ASP A 156 26.05 -20.99 24.56
C ASP A 156 26.62 -21.93 23.49
N MET A 157 26.15 -21.84 22.25
CA MET A 157 26.73 -22.56 21.10
C MET A 157 28.22 -22.28 20.93
N ASP A 158 28.64 -21.02 21.03
CA ASP A 158 30.06 -20.66 20.91
C ASP A 158 30.90 -21.22 22.07
N ILE A 159 30.33 -21.30 23.28
CA ILE A 159 30.99 -21.93 24.44
C ILE A 159 31.13 -23.44 24.20
N LEU A 160 30.04 -24.12 23.82
CA LEU A 160 30.07 -25.56 23.53
C LEU A 160 31.04 -25.89 22.40
N ARG A 161 31.08 -25.08 21.33
CA ARG A 161 32.06 -25.26 20.24
C ARG A 161 33.50 -25.20 20.74
N ARG A 162 33.83 -24.25 21.62
CA ARG A 162 35.18 -24.18 22.22
C ARG A 162 35.48 -25.41 23.08
N GLN A 163 34.52 -25.85 23.89
CA GLN A 163 34.67 -27.04 24.73
C GLN A 163 34.89 -28.30 23.89
N VAL A 164 34.14 -28.47 22.80
CA VAL A 164 34.33 -29.59 21.86
C VAL A 164 35.74 -29.55 21.28
N SER A 165 36.21 -28.39 20.79
CA SER A 165 37.58 -28.28 20.26
C SER A 165 38.67 -28.54 21.31
N GLU A 166 38.43 -28.20 22.58
CA GLU A 166 39.36 -28.49 23.68
C GLU A 166 39.37 -29.99 24.01
N LEU A 167 38.21 -30.63 24.04
CA LEU A 167 38.08 -32.08 24.24
C LEU A 167 38.69 -32.87 23.07
N GLU A 168 38.52 -32.43 21.83
CA GLU A 168 39.15 -33.05 20.66
C GLU A 168 40.68 -33.00 20.75
N ARG A 169 41.25 -31.86 21.19
CA ARG A 169 42.70 -31.74 21.41
C ARG A 169 43.19 -32.62 22.54
N SER A 170 42.47 -32.66 23.67
CA SER A 170 42.88 -33.50 24.80
C SER A 170 42.78 -34.99 24.46
N LEU A 171 41.76 -35.38 23.68
CA LEU A 171 41.62 -36.73 23.16
C LEU A 171 42.78 -37.10 22.23
N ALA A 172 43.17 -36.21 21.31
CA ALA A 172 44.31 -36.46 20.42
C ALA A 172 45.60 -36.67 21.21
N VAL A 173 45.88 -35.84 22.22
CA VAL A 173 47.05 -36.01 23.11
C VAL A 173 46.98 -37.31 23.89
N ALA A 174 45.80 -37.70 24.39
CA ALA A 174 45.64 -38.96 25.11
C ALA A 174 45.85 -40.17 24.19
N GLN A 175 45.37 -40.11 22.93
CA GLN A 175 45.60 -41.15 21.93
C GLN A 175 47.08 -41.29 21.57
N GLU A 176 47.81 -40.18 21.36
CA GLU A 176 49.25 -40.21 21.12
C GLU A 176 50.01 -40.85 22.29
N LYS A 177 49.67 -40.48 23.53
CA LYS A 177 50.26 -41.08 24.74
C LYS A 177 49.99 -42.58 24.82
N TYR A 178 48.74 -42.99 24.58
CA TYR A 178 48.37 -44.39 24.59
C TYR A 178 49.14 -45.19 23.54
N HIS A 179 49.25 -44.68 22.31
CA HIS A 179 50.05 -45.32 21.27
C HIS A 179 51.53 -45.40 21.63
N HIS A 180 52.10 -44.32 22.19
CA HIS A 180 53.48 -44.32 22.64
C HIS A 180 53.73 -45.35 23.75
N GLU A 181 52.87 -45.41 24.75
CA GLU A 181 52.97 -46.40 25.83
C GLU A 181 52.82 -47.83 25.31
N GLN A 182 51.95 -48.06 24.33
CA GLN A 182 51.82 -49.34 23.65
C GLN A 182 53.12 -49.73 22.92
N THR A 183 53.75 -48.81 22.19
CA THR A 183 55.04 -49.08 21.53
C THR A 183 56.16 -49.38 22.54
N LEU A 184 56.21 -48.67 23.67
CA LEU A 184 57.17 -48.94 24.74
C LEU A 184 56.94 -50.32 25.37
N LYS A 185 55.68 -50.69 25.59
CA LYS A 185 55.32 -52.01 26.11
C LYS A 185 55.76 -53.11 25.15
N ASP A 186 55.50 -52.95 23.85
CA ASP A 186 55.89 -53.94 22.85
C ASP A 186 57.42 -54.09 22.76
N ALA A 187 58.17 -52.98 22.81
CA ALA A 187 59.63 -53.01 22.88
C ALA A 187 60.16 -53.68 24.16
N ALA A 188 59.53 -53.42 25.32
CA ALA A 188 59.90 -54.06 26.58
C ALA A 188 59.60 -55.58 26.56
N LEU A 189 58.51 -56.00 25.93
CA LEU A 189 58.20 -57.42 25.74
C LEU A 189 59.23 -58.11 24.84
N GLN A 190 59.65 -57.47 23.74
CA GLN A 190 60.71 -57.99 22.87
C GLN A 190 62.04 -58.13 23.61
N ALA A 191 62.47 -57.09 24.35
CA ALA A 191 63.69 -57.15 25.15
C ALA A 191 63.64 -58.25 26.21
N LEU A 192 62.48 -58.44 26.87
CA LEU A 192 62.30 -59.53 27.83
C LEU A 192 62.40 -60.92 27.17
N GLU A 193 61.93 -61.05 25.93
CA GLU A 193 61.99 -62.30 25.18
C GLU A 193 63.43 -62.60 24.70
N GLU A 194 64.17 -61.59 24.28
CA GLU A 194 65.61 -61.67 23.98
C GLU A 194 66.40 -62.11 25.23
N GLU A 195 66.22 -61.44 26.36
CA GLU A 195 66.85 -61.79 27.64
C GLU A 195 66.51 -63.22 28.09
N LYS A 196 65.27 -63.69 27.88
CA LYS A 196 64.90 -65.07 28.15
C LYS A 196 65.65 -66.05 27.25
N ASN A 197 65.73 -65.77 25.95
CA ASN A 197 66.46 -66.61 25.00
C ASN A 197 67.96 -66.67 25.33
N GLU A 198 68.56 -65.54 25.71
CA GLU A 198 69.95 -65.47 26.17
C GLU A 198 70.16 -66.27 27.45
N ASN A 199 69.29 -66.11 28.44
CA ASN A 199 69.35 -66.90 29.68
C ASN A 199 69.19 -68.41 29.40
N GLU A 200 68.30 -68.82 28.49
CA GLU A 200 68.17 -70.21 28.07
C GLU A 200 69.44 -70.73 27.38
N ALA A 201 70.07 -69.93 26.52
CA ALA A 201 71.33 -70.26 25.87
C ALA A 201 72.46 -70.44 26.90
N LEU A 202 72.62 -69.48 27.81
CA LEU A 202 73.59 -69.55 28.91
C LEU A 202 73.34 -70.75 29.82
N THR A 203 72.08 -71.08 30.11
CA THR A 203 71.73 -72.26 30.90
C THR A 203 72.13 -73.56 30.20
N LYS A 204 71.94 -73.64 28.87
CA LYS A 204 72.42 -74.78 28.07
C LYS A 204 73.94 -74.87 28.07
N GLU A 205 74.64 -73.76 27.88
CA GLU A 205 76.11 -73.69 27.93
C GLU A 205 76.66 -74.13 29.29
N LEU A 206 76.07 -73.64 30.40
CA LEU A 206 76.40 -74.09 31.75
C LEU A 206 76.16 -75.59 31.93
N GLY A 207 75.08 -76.12 31.35
CA GLY A 207 74.81 -77.56 31.31
C GLY A 207 75.93 -78.35 30.60
N VAL A 208 76.33 -77.91 29.41
CA VAL A 208 77.44 -78.52 28.66
C VAL A 208 78.75 -78.46 29.45
N LEU A 209 79.13 -77.28 29.96
CA LEU A 209 80.33 -77.12 30.78
C LEU A 209 80.31 -78.02 32.02
N ARG A 210 79.16 -78.17 32.67
CA ARG A 210 78.99 -79.07 33.83
C ARG A 210 79.20 -80.53 33.43
N THR A 211 78.63 -80.99 32.32
CA THR A 211 78.87 -82.35 31.82
C THR A 211 80.33 -82.60 31.44
N GLN A 212 81.02 -81.58 30.89
CA GLN A 212 82.46 -81.65 30.61
C GLN A 212 83.27 -81.75 31.90
N LEU A 213 82.92 -80.97 32.93
CA LEU A 213 83.56 -81.01 34.24
C LEU A 213 83.36 -82.38 34.91
N ASP A 214 82.14 -82.91 34.90
CA ASP A 214 81.83 -84.24 35.44
C ASP A 214 82.58 -85.34 34.66
N GLY A 215 82.68 -85.20 33.34
CA GLY A 215 83.47 -86.08 32.48
C GLY A 215 84.96 -86.06 32.82
N LEU A 216 85.56 -84.88 32.98
CA LEU A 216 86.95 -84.69 33.41
C LEU A 216 87.18 -85.25 34.82
N ALA A 217 86.27 -84.97 35.76
CA ALA A 217 86.32 -85.51 37.12
C ALA A 217 86.25 -87.04 37.12
N GLY A 218 85.39 -87.63 36.28
CA GLY A 218 85.31 -89.08 36.10
C GLY A 218 86.56 -89.68 35.45
N GLN A 219 87.18 -88.98 34.49
CA GLN A 219 88.47 -89.37 33.93
C GLN A 219 89.58 -89.33 34.98
N HIS A 220 89.64 -88.25 35.77
CA HIS A 220 90.61 -88.11 36.86
C HIS A 220 90.39 -89.20 37.92
N ALA A 221 89.15 -89.51 38.29
CA ALA A 221 88.85 -90.60 39.22
C ALA A 221 89.35 -91.95 38.69
N LYS A 222 89.10 -92.27 37.41
CA LYS A 222 89.64 -93.49 36.77
C LYS A 222 91.17 -93.50 36.73
N GLN A 223 91.81 -92.35 36.48
CA GLN A 223 93.27 -92.23 36.51
C GLN A 223 93.82 -92.46 37.91
N ILE A 224 93.17 -91.93 38.94
CA ILE A 224 93.52 -92.17 40.35
C ILE A 224 93.37 -93.66 40.67
N ASP A 225 92.26 -94.30 40.29
CA ASP A 225 92.04 -95.74 40.50
C ASP A 225 93.09 -96.60 39.79
N GLN A 226 93.45 -96.27 38.54
CA GLN A 226 94.51 -96.95 37.80
C GLN A 226 95.89 -96.77 38.46
N LEU A 227 96.18 -95.59 39.02
CA LEU A 227 97.41 -95.36 39.78
C LEU A 227 97.41 -96.16 41.09
N LEU A 228 96.27 -96.24 41.78
CA LEU A 228 96.10 -97.07 42.99
C LEU A 228 96.22 -98.57 42.68
N GLU A 229 95.68 -99.05 41.56
CA GLU A 229 95.87 -100.43 41.10
C GLU A 229 97.33 -100.72 40.75
N ARG A 230 98.05 -99.78 40.15
CA ARG A 230 99.50 -99.92 39.90
C ARG A 230 100.30 -99.97 41.21
N ILE A 231 99.89 -99.22 42.22
CA ILE A 231 100.52 -99.22 43.56
C ILE A 231 100.21 -100.55 44.29
N ASN A 232 98.97 -101.05 44.22
CA ASN A 232 98.56 -102.30 44.88
C ASN A 232 99.01 -103.56 44.14
N GLY A 233 99.03 -103.56 42.80
CA GLY A 233 99.56 -104.66 41.97
C GLY A 233 101.08 -104.81 42.06
N GLY A 234 101.78 -103.76 42.50
CA GLY A 234 103.19 -103.81 42.87
C GLY A 234 103.46 -104.53 44.20
N ALA A 235 102.45 -104.76 45.04
CA ALA A 235 102.61 -105.40 46.36
C ALA A 235 102.55 -106.95 46.31
N THR A 236 102.09 -107.55 45.21
CA THR A 236 101.87 -109.02 45.09
C THR A 236 102.88 -109.76 44.20
N LYS A 237 104.04 -109.15 43.89
CA LYS A 237 105.20 -109.87 43.34
C LYS A 237 106.41 -109.65 44.25
N ARG A 238 106.38 -110.32 45.41
CA ARG A 238 107.58 -110.77 46.13
C ARG A 238 107.64 -112.29 45.99
#